data_AF-Q31HZ0-F1
#
_entry.id   AF-Q31HZ0-F1
#
_cell.length_a   1.000
_cell.length_b   1.000
_cell.length_c   1.000
_cell.angle_alpha   90.00
_cell.angle_beta   90.00
_cell.angle_gamma   90.00
#
_symmetry.space_group_name_H-M   'P 1'
#
loop_
_entity.id
_entity.type
_entity.pdbx_description
1 polymer ?
#
loop_
_entity_poly.entity_id
_entity_poly.type
_entity_poly.pdbx_seq_one_letter_code
_entity_poly.pdbx_strand_id
1 'polypeptide(L)'
;MYCSFFGLQKLPFKISPDLSFFYKHASRDDIVQALLYSVERGDGIIKVVGEVGVGKTTLLRLLAEKLPSHYQKVYISSPNLSSLDLLKFICSELNLKTDQITTKLDLINRLNGFLIEEYRQGRRVVMLIDEAQSMTLDTLEEIRLLGNLETEEDKLLQMVLFGQPELDMTLQDSRIKPLKDRIACHVLIPPLDTEEVMRYLNYRMRVAGYMGQDLFNLSVSKKIQKLTQGLPRSINLMADKLLMIAYSKGDHNLKLNHFKCLDPEHSSRRLQWGLSVALLLMVVVLGWNLYGTWSERHSKERLLVTSEISDAPNQADTKQPLDSPSFMTPVQIAKTLGVEFNELSKMVTLKKKRNALFKRWTMMNRLF
;
A
#
# COMPACT_ATOMS: atom_id res chain seq x y z
N MET A 1 11.95 6.66 -29.62
CA MET A 1 12.52 8.02 -29.50
C MET A 1 13.64 8.05 -28.46
N TYR A 2 13.38 7.88 -27.16
CA TYR A 2 14.47 7.82 -26.17
C TYR A 2 15.35 6.56 -26.28
N CYS A 3 14.82 5.44 -26.81
CA CYS A 3 15.62 4.22 -26.96
C CYS A 3 16.90 4.46 -27.75
N SER A 4 16.81 5.05 -28.94
CA SER A 4 17.97 5.37 -29.77
C SER A 4 18.93 6.32 -29.08
N PHE A 5 18.41 7.33 -28.36
CA PHE A 5 19.23 8.30 -27.61
C PHE A 5 20.06 7.66 -26.49
N PHE A 6 19.50 6.65 -25.80
CA PHE A 6 20.21 5.90 -24.76
C PHE A 6 20.89 4.62 -25.29
N GLY A 7 20.82 4.32 -26.59
CA GLY A 7 21.39 3.09 -27.16
C GLY A 7 20.64 1.81 -26.77
N LEU A 8 19.33 1.88 -26.51
CA LEU A 8 18.47 0.77 -26.12
C LEU A 8 17.86 0.08 -27.35
N GLN A 9 17.77 -1.24 -27.32
CA GLN A 9 17.15 -2.06 -28.35
C GLN A 9 15.63 -2.18 -28.16
N LYS A 10 15.17 -2.16 -26.91
CA LYS A 10 13.74 -2.22 -26.55
C LYS A 10 13.44 -1.30 -25.36
N LEU A 11 12.17 -1.04 -25.11
CA LEU A 11 11.75 -0.21 -23.97
C LEU A 11 12.02 -0.97 -22.64
N PRO A 12 12.83 -0.43 -21.71
CA PRO A 12 13.23 -1.11 -20.48
C PRO A 12 12.10 -1.21 -19.46
N PHE A 13 11.15 -0.27 -19.45
CA PHE A 13 10.17 -0.12 -18.36
C PHE A 13 8.71 -0.33 -18.80
N LYS A 14 8.47 -1.23 -19.76
CA LYS A 14 7.10 -1.64 -20.10
C LYS A 14 6.38 -2.19 -18.86
N ILE A 15 5.10 -1.84 -18.73
CA ILE A 15 4.21 -2.31 -17.66
C ILE A 15 3.78 -3.75 -17.94
N SER A 16 3.61 -4.11 -19.21
CA SER A 16 3.24 -5.45 -19.63
C SER A 16 4.24 -6.47 -19.07
N PRO A 17 3.76 -7.55 -18.43
CA PRO A 17 4.62 -8.57 -17.85
C PRO A 17 5.43 -9.28 -18.95
N ASP A 18 6.75 -9.13 -18.90
CA ASP A 18 7.73 -9.82 -19.74
C ASP A 18 8.75 -10.49 -18.81
N LEU A 19 8.77 -11.83 -18.82
CA LEU A 19 9.60 -12.62 -17.93
C LEU A 19 11.10 -12.45 -18.22
N SER A 20 11.49 -11.99 -19.41
CA SER A 20 12.90 -11.66 -19.71
C SER A 20 13.42 -10.50 -18.85
N PHE A 21 12.53 -9.62 -18.39
CA PHE A 21 12.85 -8.53 -17.45
C PHE A 21 12.64 -8.92 -15.98
N PHE A 22 12.41 -10.20 -15.68
CA PHE A 22 12.28 -10.64 -14.29
C PHE A 22 13.60 -10.45 -13.55
N TYR A 23 13.56 -9.64 -12.49
CA TYR A 23 14.71 -9.38 -11.64
C TYR A 23 14.71 -10.42 -10.50
N LYS A 24 15.67 -11.36 -10.57
CA LYS A 24 15.73 -12.53 -9.67
C LYS A 24 16.14 -12.20 -8.22
N HIS A 25 16.75 -11.05 -7.99
CA HIS A 25 17.26 -10.69 -6.66
C HIS A 25 16.15 -9.98 -5.85
N ALA A 26 16.46 -9.48 -4.65
CA ALA A 26 15.49 -8.89 -3.71
C ALA A 26 14.48 -9.90 -3.13
N SER A 27 15.00 -11.05 -2.66
CA SER A 27 14.22 -12.16 -2.09
C SER A 27 13.20 -12.79 -3.04
N ARG A 28 13.19 -12.41 -4.32
CA ARG A 28 12.23 -12.95 -5.29
C ARG A 28 12.54 -14.36 -5.71
N ASP A 29 13.81 -14.71 -5.93
CA ASP A 29 14.14 -16.13 -6.18
C ASP A 29 13.86 -16.98 -4.94
N ASP A 30 14.23 -16.53 -3.74
CA ASP A 30 13.94 -17.23 -2.48
C ASP A 30 12.44 -17.51 -2.32
N ILE A 31 11.59 -16.52 -2.60
CA ILE A 31 10.13 -16.67 -2.60
C ILE A 31 9.70 -17.74 -3.63
N VAL A 32 10.22 -17.69 -4.86
CA VAL A 32 9.85 -18.68 -5.89
C VAL A 32 10.28 -20.08 -5.49
N GLN A 33 11.49 -20.25 -4.94
CA GLN A 33 12.00 -21.54 -4.50
C GLN A 33 11.17 -22.08 -3.33
N ALA A 34 10.78 -21.22 -2.38
CA ALA A 34 9.90 -21.61 -1.28
C ALA A 34 8.51 -22.07 -1.80
N LEU A 35 7.96 -21.36 -2.80
CA LEU A 35 6.70 -21.75 -3.42
C LEU A 35 6.80 -23.07 -4.19
N LEU A 36 7.87 -23.27 -4.96
CA LEU A 36 8.13 -24.53 -5.66
C LEU A 36 8.24 -25.69 -4.68
N TYR A 37 9.04 -25.53 -3.64
CA TYR A 37 9.20 -26.54 -2.59
C TYR A 37 7.87 -26.91 -1.93
N SER A 38 7.04 -25.93 -1.56
CA SER A 38 5.72 -26.21 -0.96
C SER A 38 4.76 -26.92 -1.92
N VAL A 39 4.78 -26.57 -3.22
CA VAL A 39 3.97 -27.25 -4.24
C VAL A 39 4.46 -28.68 -4.50
N GLU A 40 5.78 -28.91 -4.48
CA GLU A 40 6.41 -30.23 -4.63
C GLU A 40 6.15 -31.14 -3.43
N ARG A 41 6.19 -30.58 -2.22
CA ARG A 41 5.87 -31.29 -0.98
C ARG A 41 4.39 -31.64 -0.86
N GLY A 42 3.54 -30.95 -1.61
CA GLY A 42 2.11 -31.22 -1.61
C GLY A 42 1.34 -30.58 -0.45
N ASP A 43 1.82 -29.44 0.07
CA ASP A 43 1.27 -28.74 1.25
C ASP A 43 -0.22 -28.32 1.10
N GLY A 44 -0.82 -28.42 -0.09
CA GLY A 44 -2.22 -28.18 -0.35
C GLY A 44 -2.47 -26.72 -0.71
N ILE A 45 -2.84 -25.89 0.26
CA ILE A 45 -3.18 -24.48 0.04
C ILE A 45 -2.04 -23.58 0.50
N ILE A 46 -1.52 -22.78 -0.43
CA ILE A 46 -0.48 -21.78 -0.23
C ILE A 46 -1.07 -20.41 -0.49
N LYS A 47 -0.75 -19.42 0.35
CA LYS A 47 -1.19 -18.04 0.17
C LYS A 47 0.01 -17.11 -0.01
N VAL A 48 -0.06 -16.28 -1.03
CA VAL A 48 0.93 -15.25 -1.37
C VAL A 48 0.26 -13.89 -1.34
N VAL A 49 0.69 -13.02 -0.43
CA VAL A 49 0.12 -11.68 -0.23
C VAL A 49 1.14 -10.63 -0.64
N GLY A 50 0.68 -9.54 -1.24
CA GLY A 50 1.49 -8.35 -1.42
C GLY A 50 0.72 -7.18 -2.03
N GLU A 51 1.27 -5.99 -1.90
CA GLU A 51 0.65 -4.75 -2.38
C GLU A 51 0.38 -4.75 -3.90
N VAL A 52 -0.50 -3.85 -4.35
CA VAL A 52 -0.76 -3.65 -5.78
C VAL A 52 0.53 -3.23 -6.48
N GLY A 53 0.84 -3.89 -7.61
CA GLY A 53 2.03 -3.56 -8.40
C GLY A 53 3.35 -4.07 -7.84
N VAL A 54 3.33 -4.87 -6.76
CA VAL A 54 4.52 -5.53 -6.18
C VAL A 54 5.10 -6.64 -7.08
N GLY A 55 4.33 -7.12 -8.07
CA GLY A 55 4.76 -8.16 -9.03
C GLY A 55 4.22 -9.56 -8.75
N LYS A 56 3.06 -9.68 -8.09
CA LYS A 56 2.35 -10.96 -7.84
C LYS A 56 2.12 -11.76 -9.13
N THR A 57 1.48 -11.16 -10.14
CA THR A 57 1.23 -11.81 -11.43
C THR A 57 2.50 -12.26 -12.13
N THR A 58 3.59 -11.47 -12.06
CA THR A 58 4.87 -11.86 -12.64
C THR A 58 5.47 -13.06 -11.91
N LEU A 59 5.37 -13.09 -10.58
CA LEU A 59 5.83 -14.20 -9.74
C LEU A 59 5.03 -15.47 -10.03
N LEU A 60 3.71 -15.36 -10.16
CA LEU A 60 2.82 -16.45 -10.54
C LEU A 60 3.22 -17.06 -11.88
N ARG A 61 3.42 -16.23 -12.91
CA ARG A 61 3.84 -16.71 -14.24
C ARG A 61 5.19 -17.40 -14.21
N LEU A 62 6.14 -16.87 -13.42
CA LEU A 62 7.44 -17.52 -13.23
C LEU A 62 7.31 -18.86 -12.50
N LEU A 63 6.45 -18.96 -11.49
CA LEU A 63 6.15 -20.22 -10.82
C LEU A 63 5.55 -21.22 -11.83
N ALA A 64 4.59 -20.80 -12.64
CA ALA A 64 3.99 -21.62 -13.69
C ALA A 64 5.01 -22.13 -14.72
N GLU A 65 5.99 -21.31 -15.08
CA GLU A 65 7.07 -21.67 -16.01
C GLU A 65 8.07 -22.64 -15.37
N LYS A 66 8.43 -22.43 -14.10
CA LYS A 66 9.39 -23.28 -13.39
C LYS A 66 8.80 -24.62 -12.92
N LEU A 67 7.48 -24.73 -12.77
CA LEU A 67 6.83 -25.97 -12.36
C LEU A 67 7.11 -27.10 -13.38
N PRO A 68 7.50 -28.31 -12.92
CA PRO A 68 7.80 -29.44 -13.79
C PRO A 68 6.64 -29.81 -14.73
N SER A 69 6.97 -30.46 -15.84
CA SER A 69 5.98 -30.84 -16.87
C SER A 69 4.91 -31.84 -16.42
N HIS A 70 5.12 -32.55 -15.30
CA HIS A 70 4.12 -33.45 -14.72
C HIS A 70 3.04 -32.72 -13.90
N TYR A 71 3.16 -31.39 -13.74
CA TYR A 71 2.10 -30.56 -13.16
C TYR A 71 1.15 -30.04 -14.25
N GLN A 72 -0.10 -30.47 -14.17
CA GLN A 72 -1.20 -29.86 -14.90
C GLN A 72 -1.58 -28.55 -14.21
N LYS A 73 -1.48 -27.44 -14.95
CA LYS A 73 -1.66 -26.08 -14.42
C LYS A 73 -3.03 -25.54 -14.81
N VAL A 74 -3.78 -25.03 -13.83
CA VAL A 74 -5.03 -24.29 -14.05
C VAL A 74 -4.82 -22.85 -13.61
N TYR A 75 -4.97 -21.89 -14.51
CA TYR A 75 -4.75 -20.47 -14.21
C TYR A 75 -6.06 -19.70 -14.11
N ILE A 76 -6.30 -19.07 -12.96
CA ILE A 76 -7.48 -18.24 -12.71
C ILE A 76 -7.01 -16.81 -12.46
N SER A 77 -7.19 -15.91 -13.44
CA SER A 77 -6.78 -14.50 -13.30
C SER A 77 -7.86 -13.57 -12.74
N SER A 78 -9.13 -13.98 -12.83
CA SER A 78 -10.28 -13.15 -12.52
C SER A 78 -11.28 -13.93 -11.65
N PRO A 79 -11.00 -14.12 -10.35
CA PRO A 79 -11.77 -15.06 -9.54
C PRO A 79 -13.08 -14.50 -8.98
N ASN A 80 -13.62 -13.42 -9.58
CA ASN A 80 -14.95 -12.91 -9.25
C ASN A 80 -16.04 -13.73 -9.97
N LEU A 81 -16.01 -15.04 -9.72
CA LEU A 81 -16.95 -16.03 -10.25
C LEU A 81 -17.87 -16.50 -9.11
N SER A 82 -19.05 -17.00 -9.46
CA SER A 82 -19.82 -17.79 -8.50
C SER A 82 -19.10 -19.12 -8.21
N SER A 83 -19.44 -19.79 -7.10
CA SER A 83 -18.87 -21.11 -6.78
C SER A 83 -19.13 -22.15 -7.88
N LEU A 84 -20.29 -22.11 -8.53
CA LEU A 84 -20.62 -22.99 -9.65
C LEU A 84 -19.80 -22.64 -10.91
N ASP A 85 -19.65 -21.35 -11.22
CA ASP A 85 -18.89 -20.92 -12.39
C ASP A 85 -17.39 -21.19 -12.22
N LEU A 86 -16.87 -21.09 -10.99
CA LEU A 86 -15.50 -21.51 -10.66
C LEU A 86 -15.30 -23.00 -11.01
N LEU A 87 -16.21 -23.88 -10.57
CA LEU A 87 -16.10 -25.32 -10.87
C LEU A 87 -16.20 -25.61 -12.37
N LYS A 88 -17.11 -24.94 -13.07
CA LYS A 88 -17.23 -25.05 -14.53
C LYS A 88 -15.96 -24.59 -15.23
N PHE A 89 -15.37 -23.48 -14.78
CA PHE A 89 -14.10 -22.97 -15.29
C PHE A 89 -12.98 -23.98 -15.11
N ILE A 90 -12.81 -24.52 -13.89
CA ILE A 90 -11.80 -25.54 -13.59
C ILE A 90 -11.98 -26.78 -14.47
N CYS A 91 -13.21 -27.29 -14.57
CA CYS A 91 -13.51 -28.44 -15.42
C CYS A 91 -13.17 -28.16 -16.90
N SER A 92 -13.52 -26.97 -17.40
CA SER A 92 -13.20 -26.57 -18.77
C SER A 92 -11.69 -26.50 -19.03
N GLU A 93 -10.92 -25.89 -18.12
CA GLU A 93 -9.44 -25.81 -18.22
C GLU A 93 -8.77 -27.20 -18.20
N LEU A 94 -9.39 -28.15 -17.50
CA LEU A 94 -8.95 -29.55 -17.44
C LEU A 94 -9.52 -30.42 -18.58
N ASN A 95 -10.21 -29.82 -19.56
CA ASN A 95 -10.87 -30.50 -20.68
C ASN A 95 -11.92 -31.54 -20.25
N LEU A 96 -12.54 -31.34 -19.10
CA LEU A 96 -13.67 -32.14 -18.62
C LEU A 96 -14.96 -31.62 -19.23
N LYS A 97 -15.83 -32.54 -19.66
CA LYS A 97 -17.13 -32.17 -20.25
C LYS A 97 -17.96 -31.40 -19.23
N THR A 98 -18.47 -30.24 -19.63
CA THR A 98 -19.46 -29.45 -18.90
C THR A 98 -20.62 -29.16 -19.83
N ASP A 99 -21.85 -29.47 -19.42
CA ASP A 99 -23.07 -29.06 -20.13
C ASP A 99 -23.91 -28.12 -19.24
N GLN A 100 -24.95 -27.50 -19.80
CA GLN A 100 -25.78 -26.56 -19.03
C GLN A 100 -26.63 -27.23 -17.95
N ILE A 101 -26.83 -28.55 -18.02
CA ILE A 101 -27.65 -29.34 -17.09
C ILE A 101 -26.79 -29.91 -15.95
N THR A 102 -25.46 -29.88 -16.10
CA THR A 102 -24.50 -30.47 -15.16
C THR A 102 -24.67 -29.82 -13.79
N THR A 103 -24.99 -30.64 -12.79
CA THR A 103 -25.13 -30.15 -11.42
C THR A 103 -23.76 -29.88 -10.80
N LYS A 104 -23.74 -29.11 -9.70
CA LYS A 104 -22.51 -28.89 -8.92
C LYS A 104 -21.87 -30.22 -8.48
N LEU A 105 -22.68 -31.18 -8.05
CA LEU A 105 -22.23 -32.49 -7.60
C LEU A 105 -21.55 -33.27 -8.74
N ASP A 106 -22.12 -33.22 -9.95
CA ASP A 106 -21.54 -33.87 -11.12
C ASP A 106 -20.17 -33.30 -11.47
N LEU A 107 -20.00 -31.97 -11.38
CA LEU A 107 -18.71 -31.31 -11.60
C LEU A 107 -17.66 -31.77 -10.58
N ILE A 108 -18.03 -31.81 -9.30
CA ILE A 108 -17.13 -32.26 -8.21
C ILE A 108 -16.74 -33.72 -8.42
N ASN A 109 -17.69 -34.60 -8.76
CA ASN A 109 -17.41 -36.01 -9.00
C ASN A 109 -16.49 -36.22 -10.21
N ARG A 110 -16.72 -35.49 -11.31
CA ARG A 110 -15.85 -35.52 -12.49
C ARG A 110 -14.45 -35.02 -12.17
N LEU A 111 -14.35 -33.91 -11.45
CA LEU A 111 -13.08 -33.35 -11.02
C LEU A 111 -12.32 -34.34 -10.13
N ASN A 112 -12.97 -34.91 -9.12
CA ASN A 112 -12.34 -35.88 -8.23
C ASN A 112 -11.82 -37.11 -8.99
N GLY A 113 -12.65 -37.69 -9.87
CA GLY A 113 -12.23 -38.83 -10.71
C GLY A 113 -11.04 -38.49 -11.61
N PHE A 114 -11.02 -37.30 -12.21
CA PHE A 114 -9.90 -36.82 -13.01
C PHE A 114 -8.63 -36.67 -12.17
N LEU A 115 -8.72 -36.04 -11.00
CA LEU A 115 -7.56 -35.83 -10.12
C LEU A 115 -6.95 -37.16 -9.63
N ILE A 116 -7.78 -38.15 -9.33
CA ILE A 116 -7.32 -39.50 -8.97
C ILE A 116 -6.58 -40.14 -10.15
N GLU A 117 -7.09 -40.03 -11.37
CA GLU A 117 -6.42 -40.60 -12.55
C GLU A 117 -5.08 -39.90 -12.82
N GLU A 118 -5.03 -38.57 -12.77
CA GLU A 118 -3.78 -37.81 -12.87
C GLU A 118 -2.76 -38.27 -11.82
N TYR A 119 -3.21 -38.41 -10.57
CA TYR A 119 -2.38 -38.87 -9.47
C TYR A 119 -1.80 -40.27 -9.73
N ARG A 120 -2.61 -41.22 -10.22
CA ARG A 120 -2.18 -42.59 -10.58
C ARG A 120 -1.15 -42.61 -11.71
N GLN A 121 -1.21 -41.63 -12.62
CA GLN A 121 -0.26 -41.47 -13.71
C GLN A 121 1.02 -40.69 -13.29
N GLY A 122 1.20 -40.43 -11.99
CA GLY A 122 2.33 -39.66 -11.47
C GLY A 122 2.27 -38.17 -11.80
N ARG A 123 1.13 -37.68 -12.28
CA ARG A 123 0.87 -36.25 -12.51
C ARG A 123 0.22 -35.62 -11.29
N ARG A 124 0.29 -34.30 -11.22
CA ARG A 124 -0.29 -33.50 -10.13
C ARG A 124 -1.01 -32.31 -10.72
N VAL A 125 -2.06 -31.83 -10.06
CA VAL A 125 -2.81 -30.66 -10.51
C VAL A 125 -2.54 -29.49 -9.58
N VAL A 126 -2.18 -28.34 -10.15
CA VAL A 126 -1.95 -27.09 -9.42
C VAL A 126 -2.80 -25.97 -9.99
N MET A 127 -3.57 -25.33 -9.11
CA MET A 127 -4.32 -24.14 -9.42
C MET A 127 -3.53 -22.91 -8.99
N LEU A 128 -3.32 -21.99 -9.93
CA LEU A 128 -2.69 -20.71 -9.71
C LEU A 128 -3.75 -19.62 -9.82
N ILE A 129 -4.10 -19.01 -8.69
CA ILE A 129 -5.20 -18.06 -8.59
C ILE A 129 -4.63 -16.67 -8.34
N ASP A 130 -4.84 -15.74 -9.26
CA ASP A 130 -4.50 -14.32 -9.10
C ASP A 130 -5.69 -13.51 -8.56
N GLU A 131 -5.41 -12.36 -7.96
CA GLU A 131 -6.41 -11.45 -7.38
C GLU A 131 -7.41 -12.13 -6.41
N ALA A 132 -6.96 -13.10 -5.62
CA ALA A 132 -7.82 -13.91 -4.73
C ALA A 132 -8.61 -13.07 -3.69
N GLN A 133 -8.22 -11.84 -3.39
CA GLN A 133 -9.01 -10.93 -2.55
C GLN A 133 -10.35 -10.54 -3.17
N SER A 134 -10.54 -10.71 -4.48
CA SER A 134 -11.81 -10.44 -5.15
C SER A 134 -12.80 -11.60 -5.08
N MET A 135 -12.42 -12.74 -4.50
CA MET A 135 -13.31 -13.87 -4.31
C MET A 135 -14.39 -13.55 -3.28
N THR A 136 -15.62 -13.99 -3.56
CA THR A 136 -16.71 -13.96 -2.58
C THR A 136 -16.47 -15.00 -1.49
N LEU A 137 -17.16 -14.86 -0.35
CA LEU A 137 -17.07 -15.83 0.75
C LEU A 137 -17.48 -17.24 0.31
N ASP A 138 -18.55 -17.35 -0.49
CA ASP A 138 -19.01 -18.63 -1.03
C ASP A 138 -17.96 -19.29 -1.94
N THR A 139 -17.19 -18.48 -2.67
CA THR A 139 -16.11 -18.97 -3.53
C THR A 139 -14.90 -19.41 -2.72
N LEU A 140 -14.54 -18.69 -1.65
CA LEU A 140 -13.50 -19.09 -0.72
C LEU A 140 -13.87 -20.39 0.03
N GLU A 141 -15.14 -20.56 0.38
CA GLU A 141 -15.63 -21.82 0.95
C GLU A 141 -15.52 -22.97 -0.06
N GLU A 142 -15.77 -22.71 -1.35
CA GLU A 142 -15.53 -23.72 -2.39
C GLU A 142 -14.04 -24.11 -2.49
N ILE A 143 -13.13 -23.13 -2.43
CA ILE A 143 -11.68 -23.38 -2.37
C ILE A 143 -11.32 -24.25 -1.16
N ARG A 144 -11.94 -24.01 0.00
CA ARG A 144 -11.75 -24.85 1.19
C ARG A 144 -12.21 -26.29 0.95
N LEU A 145 -13.38 -26.47 0.31
CA LEU A 145 -13.94 -27.79 0.03
C LEU A 145 -13.07 -28.57 -0.96
N LEU A 146 -12.62 -27.91 -2.03
CA LEU A 146 -11.70 -28.48 -3.02
C LEU A 146 -10.36 -28.89 -2.40
N GLY A 147 -9.90 -28.21 -1.35
CA GLY A 147 -8.68 -28.58 -0.62
C GLY A 147 -8.78 -29.87 0.19
N ASN A 148 -9.99 -30.43 0.34
CA ASN A 148 -10.21 -31.75 0.95
C ASN A 148 -10.21 -32.88 -0.10
N LEU A 149 -9.95 -32.59 -1.39
CA LEU A 149 -9.73 -33.62 -2.38
C LEU A 149 -8.34 -34.23 -2.15
N GLU A 150 -8.32 -35.37 -1.47
CA GLU A 150 -7.12 -36.07 -1.02
C GLU A 150 -7.32 -37.59 -1.08
N THR A 151 -6.21 -38.31 -1.18
CA THR A 151 -6.13 -39.74 -0.85
C THR A 151 -5.85 -39.90 0.65
N GLU A 152 -5.68 -41.13 1.14
CA GLU A 152 -5.29 -41.35 2.54
C GLU A 152 -3.92 -40.72 2.88
N GLU A 153 -3.05 -40.55 1.89
CA GLU A 153 -1.66 -40.12 2.08
C GLU A 153 -1.35 -38.74 1.48
N ASP A 154 -2.03 -38.35 0.39
CA ASP A 154 -1.65 -37.20 -0.42
C ASP A 154 -2.82 -36.30 -0.85
N LYS A 155 -2.54 -34.99 -0.89
CA LYS A 155 -3.42 -33.98 -1.51
C LYS A 155 -3.44 -34.15 -3.03
N LEU A 156 -4.64 -34.26 -3.61
CA LEU A 156 -4.82 -34.41 -5.05
C LEU A 156 -4.76 -33.07 -5.80
N LEU A 157 -5.05 -31.97 -5.11
CA LEU A 157 -5.12 -30.63 -5.68
C LEU A 157 -4.28 -29.63 -4.87
N GLN A 158 -3.29 -29.03 -5.53
CA GLN A 158 -2.49 -27.94 -4.98
C GLN A 158 -3.09 -26.59 -5.39
N MET A 159 -3.10 -25.61 -4.49
CA MET A 159 -3.66 -24.28 -4.77
C MET A 159 -2.72 -23.19 -4.28
N VAL A 160 -2.37 -22.25 -5.14
CA VAL A 160 -1.56 -21.07 -4.79
C VAL A 160 -2.40 -19.82 -5.00
N LEU A 161 -2.79 -19.20 -3.90
CA LEU A 161 -3.64 -18.01 -3.85
C LEU A 161 -2.79 -16.75 -3.80
N PHE A 162 -2.73 -16.00 -4.90
CA PHE A 162 -2.10 -14.69 -4.95
C PHE A 162 -3.15 -13.61 -4.68
N GLY A 163 -2.91 -12.79 -3.66
CA GLY A 163 -3.86 -11.76 -3.25
C GLY A 163 -3.20 -10.51 -2.69
N GLN A 164 -4.04 -9.51 -2.43
CA GLN A 164 -3.68 -8.28 -1.72
C GLN A 164 -3.92 -8.47 -0.20
N PRO A 165 -3.39 -7.58 0.68
CA PRO A 165 -3.57 -7.69 2.13
C PRO A 165 -5.02 -7.78 2.61
N GLU A 166 -5.96 -7.31 1.81
CA GLU A 166 -7.41 -7.43 2.03
C GLU A 166 -7.84 -8.90 2.15
N LEU A 167 -7.16 -9.83 1.47
CA LEU A 167 -7.41 -11.26 1.63
C LEU A 167 -7.19 -11.72 3.08
N ASP A 168 -6.20 -11.15 3.78
CA ASP A 168 -5.95 -11.48 5.19
C ASP A 168 -7.08 -10.99 6.11
N MET A 169 -7.73 -9.89 5.74
CA MET A 169 -8.90 -9.37 6.46
C MET A 169 -10.10 -10.29 6.21
N THR A 170 -10.34 -10.70 4.97
CA THR A 170 -11.43 -11.63 4.62
C THR A 170 -11.27 -12.98 5.32
N LEU A 171 -10.05 -13.52 5.39
CA LEU A 171 -9.75 -14.79 6.07
C LEU A 171 -9.91 -14.73 7.61
N GLN A 172 -10.11 -13.54 8.19
CA GLN A 172 -10.46 -13.39 9.61
C GLN A 172 -11.96 -13.48 9.89
N ASP A 173 -12.81 -13.42 8.85
CA ASP A 173 -14.25 -13.64 8.98
C ASP A 173 -14.50 -15.05 9.55
N SER A 174 -15.39 -15.15 10.55
CA SER A 174 -15.68 -16.41 11.23
C SER A 174 -16.19 -17.50 10.29
N ARG A 175 -16.85 -17.13 9.19
CA ARG A 175 -17.37 -18.05 8.17
C ARG A 175 -16.27 -18.71 7.35
N ILE A 176 -15.14 -18.02 7.14
CA ILE A 176 -14.03 -18.46 6.27
C ILE A 176 -12.77 -18.80 7.06
N LYS A 177 -12.77 -18.58 8.38
CA LYS A 177 -11.69 -19.01 9.28
C LYS A 177 -11.24 -20.48 9.04
N PRO A 178 -12.11 -21.46 8.75
CA PRO A 178 -11.68 -22.82 8.44
C PRO A 178 -10.77 -22.94 7.20
N LEU A 179 -10.92 -22.06 6.20
CA LEU A 179 -9.99 -21.98 5.07
C LEU A 179 -8.61 -21.53 5.54
N LYS A 180 -8.55 -20.52 6.41
CA LYS A 180 -7.28 -20.00 6.96
C LYS A 180 -6.47 -21.09 7.64
N ASP A 181 -7.13 -21.98 8.39
CA ASP A 181 -6.49 -23.09 9.11
C ASP A 181 -5.97 -24.19 8.15
N ARG A 182 -6.45 -24.22 6.90
CA ARG A 182 -5.98 -25.11 5.84
C ARG A 182 -4.82 -24.52 5.01
N ILE A 183 -4.49 -23.24 5.20
CA ILE A 183 -3.35 -22.61 4.51
C ILE A 183 -2.08 -23.06 5.20
N ALA A 184 -1.33 -23.93 4.54
CA ALA A 184 -0.10 -24.52 5.07
C ALA A 184 1.07 -23.52 5.04
N CYS A 185 1.12 -22.65 4.03
CA CYS A 185 2.22 -21.72 3.85
C CYS A 185 1.72 -20.30 3.54
N HIS A 186 2.33 -19.32 4.20
CA HIS A 186 2.07 -17.90 4.03
C HIS A 186 3.32 -17.17 3.55
N VAL A 187 3.24 -16.56 2.37
CA VAL A 187 4.34 -15.79 1.79
C VAL A 187 3.93 -14.33 1.62
N LEU A 188 4.74 -13.41 2.12
CA LEU A 188 4.59 -11.98 1.89
C LEU A 188 5.61 -11.52 0.85
N ILE A 189 5.16 -10.79 -0.16
CA ILE A 189 6.04 -10.14 -1.13
C ILE A 189 6.33 -8.71 -0.68
N PRO A 190 7.56 -8.38 -0.24
CA PRO A 190 7.90 -7.03 0.18
C PRO A 190 8.07 -6.08 -1.02
N PRO A 191 7.82 -4.77 -0.82
CA PRO A 191 8.31 -3.73 -1.72
C PRO A 191 9.85 -3.69 -1.74
N LEU A 192 10.41 -3.13 -2.81
CA LEU A 192 11.86 -3.00 -2.98
C LEU A 192 12.45 -1.88 -2.10
N ASP A 193 13.58 -2.16 -1.47
CA ASP A 193 14.37 -1.14 -0.77
C ASP A 193 15.14 -0.22 -1.75
N THR A 194 15.86 0.77 -1.23
CA THR A 194 16.56 1.75 -2.09
C THR A 194 17.64 1.13 -2.97
N GLU A 195 18.41 0.17 -2.46
CA GLU A 195 19.46 -0.48 -3.23
C GLU A 195 18.87 -1.47 -4.24
N GLU A 196 17.83 -2.18 -3.84
CA GLU A 196 17.08 -3.08 -4.71
C GLU A 196 16.42 -2.33 -5.86
N VAL A 197 15.86 -1.15 -5.62
CA VAL A 197 15.34 -0.25 -6.68
C VAL A 197 16.45 0.12 -7.66
N MET A 198 17.63 0.50 -7.16
CA MET A 198 18.77 0.85 -8.02
C MET A 198 19.17 -0.33 -8.90
N ARG A 199 19.40 -1.50 -8.29
CA ARG A 199 19.79 -2.72 -9.01
C ARG A 199 18.70 -3.17 -9.98
N TYR A 200 17.42 -3.09 -9.60
CA TYR A 200 16.27 -3.39 -10.46
C TYR A 200 16.24 -2.52 -11.71
N LEU A 201 16.39 -1.19 -11.53
CA LEU A 201 16.36 -0.23 -12.63
C LEU A 201 17.52 -0.46 -13.60
N ASN A 202 18.75 -0.59 -13.10
CA ASN A 202 19.91 -0.83 -13.94
C ASN A 202 19.85 -2.21 -14.60
N TYR A 203 19.37 -3.25 -13.91
CA TYR A 203 19.12 -4.56 -14.52
C TYR A 203 18.19 -4.46 -15.73
N ARG A 204 17.04 -3.78 -15.60
CA ARG A 204 16.12 -3.60 -16.72
C ARG A 204 16.73 -2.80 -17.87
N MET A 205 17.59 -1.82 -17.57
CA MET A 205 18.36 -1.12 -18.60
C MET A 205 19.30 -2.07 -19.35
N ARG A 206 20.05 -2.94 -18.64
CA ARG A 206 20.93 -3.94 -19.25
C ARG A 206 20.16 -4.90 -20.15
N VAL A 207 19.04 -5.46 -19.67
CA VAL A 207 18.17 -6.36 -20.45
C VAL A 207 17.60 -5.67 -21.70
N ALA A 208 17.41 -4.35 -21.66
CA ALA A 208 17.00 -3.56 -22.81
C ALA A 208 18.13 -3.22 -23.80
N GLY A 209 19.37 -3.67 -23.54
CA GLY A 209 20.53 -3.49 -24.40
C GLY A 209 21.44 -2.32 -24.00
N TYR A 210 21.26 -1.71 -22.83
CA TYR A 210 22.10 -0.61 -22.39
C TYR A 210 23.53 -1.04 -22.05
N MET A 211 24.54 -0.48 -22.72
CA MET A 211 25.96 -0.81 -22.53
C MET A 211 26.77 0.26 -21.80
N GLY A 212 26.16 1.39 -21.41
CA GLY A 212 26.84 2.50 -20.72
C GLY A 212 27.11 2.26 -19.24
N GLN A 213 27.61 3.27 -18.53
CA GLN A 213 27.69 3.23 -17.05
C GLN A 213 26.29 3.32 -16.43
N ASP A 214 26.10 2.76 -15.24
CA ASP A 214 24.80 2.72 -14.56
C ASP A 214 24.13 4.10 -14.49
N LEU A 215 22.98 4.22 -15.19
CA LEU A 215 22.27 5.48 -15.36
C LEU A 215 21.50 5.86 -14.09
N PHE A 216 20.99 4.87 -13.35
CA PHE A 216 20.29 5.07 -12.09
C PHE A 216 21.29 4.90 -10.94
N ASN A 217 21.76 6.02 -10.39
CA ASN A 217 22.60 6.02 -9.19
C ASN A 217 21.75 5.94 -7.91
N LEU A 218 22.42 5.84 -6.76
CA LEU A 218 21.78 5.71 -5.45
C LEU A 218 20.88 6.91 -5.10
N SER A 219 21.28 8.14 -5.45
CA SER A 219 20.51 9.35 -5.13
C SER A 219 19.19 9.41 -5.92
N VAL A 220 19.25 9.10 -7.22
CA VAL A 220 18.06 9.01 -8.09
C VAL A 220 17.15 7.87 -7.62
N SER A 221 17.74 6.70 -7.35
CA SER A 221 17.00 5.50 -6.91
C SER A 221 16.32 5.71 -5.55
N LYS A 222 16.98 6.38 -4.60
CA LYS A 222 16.39 6.77 -3.31
C LYS A 222 15.18 7.69 -3.48
N LYS A 223 15.26 8.64 -4.42
CA LYS A 223 14.13 9.53 -4.72
C LYS A 223 12.98 8.77 -5.37
N ILE A 224 13.26 7.87 -6.32
CA ILE A 224 12.26 6.99 -6.94
C ILE A 224 11.60 6.11 -5.86
N GLN A 225 12.39 5.43 -5.03
CA GLN A 225 11.89 4.55 -3.98
C GLN A 225 10.96 5.31 -3.03
N LYS A 226 11.33 6.53 -2.61
CA LYS A 226 10.47 7.36 -1.74
C LYS A 226 9.15 7.75 -2.40
N LEU A 227 9.14 8.05 -3.70
CA LEU A 227 7.94 8.45 -4.43
C LEU A 227 7.04 7.26 -4.79
N THR A 228 7.62 6.07 -4.96
CA THR A 228 6.94 4.87 -5.46
C THR A 228 6.70 3.83 -4.37
N GLN A 229 7.22 4.08 -3.16
CA GLN A 229 7.22 3.16 -2.02
C GLN A 229 7.87 1.81 -2.32
N GLY A 230 8.75 1.73 -3.33
CA GLY A 230 9.41 0.48 -3.71
C GLY A 230 8.54 -0.46 -4.57
N LEU A 231 7.39 -0.01 -5.09
CA LEU A 231 6.50 -0.84 -5.89
C LEU A 231 6.96 -0.91 -7.36
N PRO A 232 7.35 -2.07 -7.91
CA PRO A 232 7.87 -2.23 -9.28
C PRO A 232 7.04 -1.56 -10.36
N ARG A 233 5.70 -1.67 -10.34
CA ARG A 233 4.85 -1.00 -11.34
C ARG A 233 5.02 0.52 -11.31
N SER A 234 5.00 1.12 -10.12
CA SER A 234 5.20 2.56 -9.93
C SER A 234 6.63 3.00 -10.26
N ILE A 235 7.63 2.16 -9.93
CA ILE A 235 9.03 2.37 -10.30
C ILE A 235 9.18 2.42 -11.82
N ASN A 236 8.59 1.48 -12.55
CA ASN A 236 8.66 1.43 -14.01
C ASN A 236 8.05 2.69 -14.65
N LEU A 237 6.86 3.08 -14.20
CA LEU A 237 6.19 4.30 -14.65
C LEU A 237 7.04 5.54 -14.40
N MET A 238 7.65 5.62 -13.21
CA MET A 238 8.51 6.74 -12.83
C MET A 238 9.78 6.79 -13.70
N ALA A 239 10.43 5.64 -13.88
CA ALA A 239 11.67 5.52 -14.64
C ALA A 239 11.46 5.83 -16.11
N ASP A 240 10.38 5.33 -16.73
CA ASP A 240 10.03 5.63 -18.11
C ASP A 240 9.84 7.14 -18.34
N LYS A 241 9.10 7.81 -17.44
CA LYS A 241 8.92 9.27 -17.48
C LYS A 241 10.25 10.03 -17.30
N LEU A 242 11.12 9.58 -16.39
CA LEU A 242 12.42 10.20 -16.18
C LEU A 242 13.32 10.08 -17.41
N LEU A 243 13.36 8.92 -18.06
CA LEU A 243 14.11 8.74 -19.32
C LEU A 243 13.57 9.67 -20.41
N MET A 244 12.26 9.82 -20.51
CA MET A 244 11.63 10.73 -21.48
C MET A 244 11.99 12.20 -21.22
N ILE A 245 12.01 12.64 -19.95
CA ILE A 245 12.41 14.00 -19.56
C ILE A 245 13.90 14.25 -19.81
N ALA A 246 14.75 13.27 -19.50
CA ALA A 246 16.18 13.39 -19.76
C ALA A 246 16.47 13.49 -21.26
N TYR A 247 15.78 12.66 -22.06
CA TYR A 247 15.80 12.73 -23.51
C TYR A 247 15.37 14.10 -24.05
N SER A 248 14.25 14.66 -23.56
CA SER A 248 13.76 15.97 -24.03
C SER A 248 14.70 17.13 -23.69
N LYS A 249 15.56 16.97 -22.68
CA LYS A 249 16.59 17.94 -22.29
C LYS A 249 17.98 17.67 -22.90
N GLY A 250 18.14 16.57 -23.64
CA GLY A 250 19.44 16.15 -24.17
C GLY A 250 20.43 15.68 -23.08
N ASP A 251 19.95 15.33 -21.89
CA ASP A 251 20.78 14.85 -20.79
C ASP A 251 21.00 13.33 -20.90
N HIS A 252 22.25 12.88 -21.08
CA HIS A 252 22.59 11.45 -21.06
C HIS A 252 22.70 10.84 -19.66
N ASN A 253 22.68 11.67 -18.59
CA ASN A 253 22.75 11.26 -17.20
C ASN A 253 21.52 11.73 -16.43
N LEU A 254 20.96 10.88 -15.56
CA LEU A 254 19.81 11.25 -14.74
C LEU A 254 20.24 12.13 -13.55
N LYS A 255 19.58 13.29 -13.42
CA LYS A 255 19.84 14.31 -12.40
C LYS A 255 18.60 14.49 -11.53
N LEU A 256 18.78 14.89 -10.27
CA LEU A 256 17.66 15.18 -9.37
C LEU A 256 16.74 16.31 -9.88
N ASN A 257 17.25 17.20 -10.74
CA ASN A 257 16.45 18.26 -11.38
C ASN A 257 15.39 17.71 -12.35
N HIS A 258 15.55 16.50 -12.88
CA HIS A 258 14.53 15.89 -13.76
C HIS A 258 13.23 15.61 -13.02
N PHE A 259 13.28 15.38 -11.71
CA PHE A 259 12.07 15.18 -10.89
C PHE A 259 11.22 16.43 -10.77
N LYS A 260 11.78 17.64 -10.93
CA LYS A 260 11.00 18.89 -10.88
C LYS A 260 10.00 18.99 -12.04
N CYS A 261 10.29 18.32 -13.15
CA CYS A 261 9.42 18.30 -14.33
C CYS A 261 8.31 17.23 -14.24
N LEU A 262 8.34 16.36 -13.23
CA LEU A 262 7.31 15.34 -13.02
C LEU A 262 6.06 15.89 -12.31
N ASP A 263 6.19 16.99 -11.55
CA ASP A 263 5.12 17.63 -10.80
C ASP A 263 4.93 19.10 -11.25
N PRO A 264 4.30 19.38 -12.41
CA PRO A 264 3.95 20.76 -12.77
C PRO A 264 2.83 21.34 -11.88
N GLU A 265 2.00 20.52 -11.22
CA GLU A 265 0.88 21.00 -10.39
C GLU A 265 1.26 21.44 -8.97
N HIS A 266 2.41 21.02 -8.43
CA HIS A 266 2.80 21.41 -7.06
C HIS A 266 3.44 22.81 -6.97
N SER A 267 3.87 23.40 -8.09
CA SER A 267 4.42 24.77 -8.09
C SER A 267 3.32 25.84 -7.96
N SER A 268 2.11 25.58 -8.48
CA SER A 268 0.97 26.51 -8.39
C SER A 268 0.43 26.63 -6.96
N ARG A 269 0.44 25.54 -6.18
CA ARG A 269 0.02 25.56 -4.75
C ARG A 269 0.95 26.41 -3.88
N ARG A 270 2.28 26.40 -4.11
CA ARG A 270 3.19 27.28 -3.35
C ARG A 270 2.99 28.76 -3.66
N LEU A 271 2.65 29.09 -4.90
CA LEU A 271 2.34 30.46 -5.32
C LEU A 271 1.00 30.93 -4.73
N GLN A 272 -0.02 30.05 -4.70
CA GLN A 272 -1.31 30.33 -4.05
C GLN A 272 -1.16 30.55 -2.53
N TRP A 273 -0.35 29.74 -1.85
CA TRP A 273 -0.10 29.94 -0.41
C TRP A 273 0.70 31.22 -0.14
N GLY A 274 1.66 31.57 -1.01
CA GLY A 274 2.36 32.86 -0.95
C GLY A 274 1.42 34.06 -1.12
N LEU A 275 0.48 33.98 -2.07
CA LEU A 275 -0.54 35.01 -2.29
C LEU A 275 -1.53 35.09 -1.12
N SER A 276 -1.97 33.97 -0.55
CA SER A 276 -2.84 33.96 0.64
C SER A 276 -2.16 34.58 1.87
N VAL A 277 -0.87 34.30 2.09
CA VAL A 277 -0.10 34.92 3.18
C VAL A 277 0.09 36.41 2.96
N ALA A 278 0.38 36.84 1.73
CA ALA A 278 0.49 38.26 1.40
C ALA A 278 -0.83 39.03 1.59
N LEU A 279 -1.96 38.43 1.20
CA LEU A 279 -3.29 39.01 1.39
C LEU A 279 -3.65 39.12 2.89
N LEU A 280 -3.29 38.12 3.69
CA LEU A 280 -3.51 38.13 5.13
C LEU A 280 -2.67 39.22 5.83
N LEU A 281 -1.40 39.39 5.43
CA LEU A 281 -0.56 40.50 5.90
C LEU A 281 -1.14 41.87 5.52
N MET A 282 -1.68 42.01 4.31
CA MET A 282 -2.31 43.25 3.84
C MET A 282 -3.55 43.61 4.67
N VAL A 283 -4.39 42.62 5.00
CA VAL A 283 -5.57 42.81 5.87
C VAL A 283 -5.16 43.23 7.29
N VAL A 284 -4.10 42.66 7.84
CA VAL A 284 -3.58 43.05 9.17
C VAL A 284 -3.09 44.50 9.17
N VAL A 285 -2.35 44.91 8.12
CA VAL A 285 -1.87 46.31 7.99
C VAL A 285 -3.02 47.29 7.80
N LEU A 286 -4.04 46.93 7.02
CA LEU A 286 -5.25 47.74 6.85
C LEU A 286 -6.05 47.86 8.15
N GLY A 287 -6.21 46.75 8.88
CA GLY A 287 -6.86 46.72 10.19
C GLY A 287 -6.13 47.58 11.23
N TRP A 288 -4.79 47.56 11.23
CA TRP A 288 -3.98 48.40 12.11
C TRP A 288 -4.16 49.90 11.82
N ASN A 289 -4.19 50.30 10.55
CA ASN A 289 -4.42 51.69 10.15
C ASN A 289 -5.86 52.15 10.49
N LEU A 290 -6.86 51.30 10.29
CA LEU A 290 -8.24 51.59 10.65
C LEU A 290 -8.46 51.67 12.16
N TYR A 291 -7.77 50.84 12.95
CA TYR A 291 -7.81 50.92 14.41
C TYR A 291 -7.18 52.22 14.94
N GLY A 292 -6.06 52.66 14.37
CA GLY A 292 -5.44 53.93 14.73
C GLY A 292 -6.38 55.13 14.51
N THR A 293 -7.05 55.17 13.36
CA THR A 293 -8.00 56.25 13.04
C THR A 293 -9.31 56.18 13.84
N TRP A 294 -9.76 54.98 14.24
CA TRP A 294 -10.90 54.80 15.13
C TRP A 294 -10.58 55.23 16.58
N SER A 295 -9.38 54.90 17.07
CA SER A 295 -8.89 55.31 18.38
C SER A 295 -8.82 56.84 18.52
N GLU A 296 -8.33 57.53 17.49
CA GLU A 296 -8.23 59.00 17.52
C GLU A 296 -9.60 59.71 17.52
N ARG A 297 -10.64 59.10 16.92
CA ARG A 297 -12.02 59.63 16.95
C ARG A 297 -12.65 59.55 18.33
N HIS A 298 -12.49 58.44 19.06
CA HIS A 298 -13.10 58.30 20.39
C HIS A 298 -12.39 59.08 21.50
N SER A 299 -11.13 59.49 21.30
CA SER A 299 -10.46 60.43 22.22
C SER A 299 -11.05 61.85 22.19
N LYS A 300 -11.73 62.26 21.10
CA LYS A 300 -12.34 63.60 21.00
C LYS A 300 -13.73 63.68 21.64
N GLU A 301 -14.48 62.58 21.70
CA GLU A 301 -15.82 62.55 22.31
C GLU A 301 -15.79 62.57 23.85
N ARG A 302 -14.70 62.10 24.48
CA ARG A 302 -14.57 62.12 25.96
C ARG A 302 -14.29 63.51 26.56
N LEU A 303 -13.93 64.50 25.75
CA LEU A 303 -13.61 65.85 26.25
C LEU A 303 -14.83 66.79 26.32
N LEU A 304 -16.00 66.40 25.80
CA LEU A 304 -17.22 67.22 25.81
C LEU A 304 -18.24 66.85 26.90
N VAL A 305 -18.00 65.77 27.67
CA VAL A 305 -18.97 65.25 28.66
C VAL A 305 -18.52 65.48 30.12
N THR A 306 -17.36 66.09 30.35
CA THR A 306 -16.81 66.30 31.71
C THR A 306 -16.82 67.75 32.21
N SER A 307 -17.58 68.67 31.59
CA SER A 307 -17.61 70.08 32.00
C SER A 307 -18.87 70.54 32.76
N GLU A 308 -19.80 69.66 33.09
CA GLU A 308 -20.97 70.00 33.92
C GLU A 308 -21.11 68.96 35.04
N ILE A 309 -21.41 69.44 36.27
CA ILE A 309 -21.26 68.80 37.60
C ILE A 309 -19.86 69.10 38.20
N SER A 310 -19.54 70.35 38.58
CA SER A 310 -20.02 71.15 39.73
C SER A 310 -19.56 70.63 41.11
N ASP A 311 -18.55 71.32 41.63
CA ASP A 311 -18.50 72.01 42.93
C ASP A 311 -18.49 71.25 44.27
N ALA A 312 -17.32 71.39 44.92
CA ALA A 312 -17.12 71.81 46.33
C ALA A 312 -17.24 70.75 47.48
N PRO A 313 -16.68 71.00 48.68
CA PRO A 313 -15.57 70.18 49.17
C PRO A 313 -15.69 69.67 50.63
N ASN A 314 -14.69 68.86 51.00
CA ASN A 314 -14.08 68.77 52.34
C ASN A 314 -14.82 67.94 53.43
N GLN A 315 -14.23 66.81 53.85
CA GLN A 315 -13.55 66.68 55.16
C GLN A 315 -13.27 65.22 55.53
N ALA A 316 -12.00 65.01 55.90
CA ALA A 316 -11.44 64.24 57.01
C ALA A 316 -12.05 62.88 57.48
N ASP A 317 -11.09 62.00 57.77
CA ASP A 317 -11.04 61.07 58.90
C ASP A 317 -11.44 59.58 58.75
N THR A 318 -10.37 58.79 58.64
CA THR A 318 -10.01 57.60 59.45
C THR A 318 -10.65 56.22 59.21
N LYS A 319 -9.73 55.23 59.07
CA LYS A 319 -9.76 53.80 59.46
C LYS A 319 -10.23 52.72 58.45
N GLN A 320 -9.20 52.02 57.93
CA GLN A 320 -9.03 50.55 57.91
C GLN A 320 -9.89 49.68 56.95
N PRO A 321 -9.43 48.45 56.63
CA PRO A 321 -9.00 48.05 55.29
C PRO A 321 -10.06 47.26 54.53
N LEU A 322 -10.03 47.25 53.19
CA LEU A 322 -10.80 46.29 52.39
C LEU A 322 -9.97 45.70 51.24
N ASP A 323 -10.13 44.39 51.11
CA ASP A 323 -9.45 43.41 50.29
C ASP A 323 -9.24 43.76 48.82
N SER A 324 -8.10 43.29 48.29
CA SER A 324 -7.79 43.29 46.86
C SER A 324 -8.44 42.07 46.19
N PRO A 325 -9.18 42.21 45.07
CA PRO A 325 -9.57 41.05 44.28
C PRO A 325 -8.41 40.63 43.38
N SER A 326 -7.84 39.48 43.73
CA SER A 326 -6.86 38.71 42.96
C SER A 326 -7.36 38.36 41.55
N PHE A 327 -6.54 38.63 40.53
CA PHE A 327 -6.73 38.17 39.16
C PHE A 327 -6.70 36.62 39.10
N MET A 328 -7.72 36.02 38.47
CA MET A 328 -7.77 34.57 38.24
C MET A 328 -6.62 34.11 37.34
N THR A 329 -5.98 33.01 37.72
CA THR A 329 -4.95 32.37 36.89
C THR A 329 -5.58 31.50 35.80
N PRO A 330 -4.88 31.22 34.68
CA PRO A 330 -5.39 30.43 33.55
C PRO A 330 -5.90 29.03 33.93
N VAL A 331 -5.48 28.50 35.09
CA VAL A 331 -5.91 27.21 35.65
C VAL A 331 -7.37 27.26 36.16
N GLN A 332 -7.85 28.43 36.59
CA GLN A 332 -9.23 28.62 37.07
C GLN A 332 -10.23 28.76 35.91
N ILE A 333 -9.81 29.28 34.76
CA ILE A 333 -10.65 29.39 33.54
C ILE A 333 -10.91 28.00 32.94
N ALA A 334 -9.94 27.09 33.00
CA ALA A 334 -10.05 25.74 32.45
C ALA A 334 -11.07 24.85 33.21
N LYS A 335 -11.41 25.18 34.46
CA LYS A 335 -12.34 24.39 35.29
C LYS A 335 -13.81 24.78 35.09
N THR A 336 -14.08 25.97 34.56
CA THR A 336 -15.44 26.50 34.33
C THR A 336 -16.05 26.02 33.01
N LEU A 337 -15.24 25.46 32.10
CA LEU A 337 -15.67 25.02 30.76
C LEU A 337 -15.91 23.50 30.63
N GLY A 338 -15.86 22.72 31.72
CA GLY A 338 -16.40 21.35 31.74
C GLY A 338 -15.79 20.37 30.73
N VAL A 339 -14.50 20.49 30.38
CA VAL A 339 -13.82 19.54 29.49
C VAL A 339 -12.98 18.57 30.31
N GLU A 340 -13.38 17.29 30.34
CA GLU A 340 -12.63 16.22 31.03
C GLU A 340 -11.26 15.99 30.39
N PHE A 341 -10.21 16.30 31.15
CA PHE A 341 -8.81 16.07 30.79
C PHE A 341 -8.39 14.63 31.13
N ASN A 342 -8.99 13.61 30.51
CA ASN A 342 -8.57 12.21 30.76
C ASN A 342 -8.52 11.25 29.56
N GLU A 343 -8.55 11.74 28.31
CA GLU A 343 -8.41 10.88 27.12
C GLU A 343 -7.16 11.15 26.26
N LEU A 344 -6.30 12.10 26.63
CA LEU A 344 -5.02 12.32 25.93
C LEU A 344 -3.81 11.61 26.59
N SER A 345 -3.91 11.22 27.86
CA SER A 345 -2.86 10.44 28.55
C SER A 345 -2.89 8.94 28.18
N LYS A 346 -4.06 8.40 27.79
CA LYS A 346 -4.20 7.00 27.34
C LYS A 346 -3.69 6.78 25.90
N MET A 347 -3.78 7.79 25.03
CA MET A 347 -3.32 7.69 23.63
C MET A 347 -1.80 7.65 23.48
N VAL A 348 -1.04 8.25 24.40
CA VAL A 348 0.44 8.22 24.35
C VAL A 348 0.99 6.89 24.89
N THR A 349 0.27 6.26 25.84
CA THR A 349 0.71 5.01 26.47
C THR A 349 0.44 3.77 25.59
N LEU A 350 -0.61 3.81 24.75
CA LEU A 350 -0.93 2.74 23.78
C LEU A 350 0.07 2.66 22.62
N LYS A 351 0.68 3.78 22.21
CA LYS A 351 1.66 3.82 21.11
C LYS A 351 3.01 3.21 21.52
N LYS A 352 3.40 3.32 22.78
CA LYS A 352 4.60 2.67 23.35
C LYS A 352 4.41 1.15 23.58
N LYS A 353 3.22 0.71 24.03
CA LYS A 353 2.91 -0.72 24.20
C LYS A 353 2.83 -1.48 22.87
N ARG A 354 2.34 -0.84 21.79
CA ARG A 354 2.26 -1.45 20.44
C ARG A 354 3.64 -1.71 19.81
N ASN A 355 4.60 -0.82 20.03
CA ASN A 355 5.97 -0.99 19.53
C ASN A 355 6.78 -2.03 20.32
N ALA A 356 6.50 -2.22 21.61
CA ALA A 356 7.15 -3.26 22.42
C ALA A 356 6.63 -4.67 22.08
N LEU A 357 5.33 -4.83 21.82
CA LEU A 357 4.74 -6.09 21.36
C LEU A 357 5.18 -6.48 19.94
N PHE A 358 5.36 -5.50 19.05
CA PHE A 358 5.87 -5.73 17.69
C PHE A 358 7.34 -6.20 17.68
N LYS A 359 8.17 -5.66 18.58
CA LYS A 359 9.58 -6.08 18.75
C LYS A 359 9.74 -7.47 19.39
N ARG A 360 8.81 -7.84 20.28
CA ARG A 360 8.79 -9.16 20.93
C ARG A 360 8.24 -10.25 20.02
N TRP A 361 7.27 -9.92 19.16
CA TRP A 361 6.75 -10.81 18.11
C TRP A 361 7.78 -11.09 17.01
N THR A 362 8.57 -10.10 16.59
CA THR A 362 9.65 -10.29 15.60
C THR A 362 10.86 -11.08 16.11
N MET A 363 11.08 -11.16 17.43
CA MET A 363 12.11 -12.05 18.00
C MET A 363 11.66 -13.51 18.13
N MET A 364 10.37 -13.78 18.39
CA MET A 364 9.87 -15.16 18.53
C MET A 364 9.78 -15.92 17.20
N ASN A 365 9.62 -15.23 16.07
CA ASN A 365 9.56 -15.85 14.73
C ASN A 365 10.92 -16.08 14.05
N ARG A 366 12.02 -16.05 14.80
CA ARG A 366 13.38 -16.37 14.31
C ARG A 366 13.92 -17.72 14.81
N LEU A 367 13.10 -18.52 15.48
CA LEU A 367 13.48 -19.81 16.07
C LEU A 367 12.57 -20.98 15.69
N PHE A 368 11.80 -20.87 14.61
CA PHE A 368 11.11 -22.02 14.01
C PHE A 368 11.21 -21.98 12.49
#